data_AF-A0A9Q5HXD5-F1
#
_entry.id   AF-A0A9Q5HXD5-F1
#
_cell.length_a   1.000
_cell.length_b   1.000
_cell.length_c   1.000
_cell.angle_alpha   90.00
_cell.angle_beta   90.00
_cell.angle_gamma   90.00
#
_symmetry.space_group_name_H-M   'P 1'
#
loop_
_entity.id
_entity.type
_entity.pdbx_description
1 polymer ?
#
loop_
_entity_poly.entity_id
_entity_poly.type
_entity_poly.pdbx_seq_one_letter_code
_entity_poly.pdbx_strand_id
1 'polypeptide(L)'
;MKTKHENGITTVVDQQSVIIPDLSVKDLLSAIPPHCFKRSALHSSLYIVMDIILLATTYTVYTYLGARVSPEFISLPHPWLYSFARFALWAFYTFFAGLFMTGLWVVAHECGHQAFSESKMLNNTVGWILHSALGVPYHSWRITHGKHHASTGHMTQDQVFIPKTRSQLGLPPLDPAKEDLFGSSVTDEVKRELMEALGDSPLVASWNAAMQLLFGWPLYIAINASGQKRYPKYTNHFLPGAPLFKPHEFRQIIISDVGIFIWLGALIWWSHTRSFSEMFRFYFVPYLWVNHWLVLITFLQHTDPILPHYRAPAFTFPRGALATLDRNLLGDLGPIGAWLGAVATHGISETHVLHHVSSKIPHYNAWEATYALRERLARAGIKLQGRPGGWSEVYRVYRQCRFVEDEGNVVFYKNAQGLAASRPLMPEGGTISDSGVEVDTPTKVTGMDDTDDMHFSSPKLHRSKSNSSLSSQRSAGRSEHGEDHPVEAKEPLIEREAKKKEEEEEMSEWIEGQDVVIERKSGVPGEDVQVEVLRGAAANLDGQHHLVAENEEVKKAKERMRKRGKEEEEREVGGVFGRCMEALQHHGHGHASNAGAGADADGQRD
;
A
#
# COMPACT_ATOMS: atom_id res chain seq x y z
N MET A 1 8.85 -16.33 6.73
CA MET A 1 8.73 -17.70 6.18
C MET A 1 9.67 -18.60 6.97
N LYS A 2 9.20 -19.76 7.45
CA LYS A 2 10.05 -20.82 8.00
C LYS A 2 10.19 -21.91 6.94
N THR A 3 11.36 -22.54 6.86
CA THR A 3 11.63 -23.64 5.93
C THR A 3 12.22 -24.84 6.65
N LYS A 4 11.91 -26.04 6.17
CA LYS A 4 12.55 -27.31 6.52
C LYS A 4 13.40 -27.76 5.33
N HIS A 5 14.46 -28.51 5.59
CA HIS A 5 15.31 -29.11 4.56
C HIS A 5 15.50 -30.60 4.86
N GLU A 6 15.07 -31.46 3.94
CA GLU A 6 15.17 -32.91 4.03
C GLU A 6 15.38 -33.48 2.62
N ASN A 7 16.23 -34.50 2.48
CA ASN A 7 16.44 -35.26 1.24
C ASN A 7 16.75 -34.40 -0.02
N GLY A 8 17.39 -33.23 0.15
CA GLY A 8 17.71 -32.31 -0.95
C GLY A 8 16.54 -31.42 -1.40
N ILE A 9 15.44 -31.39 -0.64
CA ILE A 9 14.27 -30.55 -0.88
C ILE A 9 14.14 -29.53 0.25
N THR A 10 13.92 -28.27 -0.11
CA THR A 10 13.56 -27.19 0.83
C THR A 10 12.05 -26.97 0.75
N THR A 11 11.36 -27.07 1.89
CA THR A 11 9.90 -26.94 1.99
C THR A 11 9.52 -25.83 2.96
N VAL A 12 8.52 -25.02 2.61
CA VAL A 12 7.92 -24.01 3.50
C VAL A 12 7.03 -24.72 4.51
N VAL A 13 7.33 -24.58 5.81
CA VAL A 13 6.63 -25.32 6.88
C VAL A 13 5.20 -24.83 7.04
N ASP A 14 5.03 -23.51 7.13
CA ASP A 14 3.75 -22.83 7.33
C ASP A 14 3.58 -21.79 6.21
N GLN A 15 3.11 -22.22 5.03
CA GLN A 15 2.85 -21.29 3.93
C GLN A 15 1.51 -20.56 4.17
N GLN A 16 1.54 -19.23 4.16
CA GLN A 16 0.38 -18.42 4.57
C GLN A 16 -0.75 -18.52 3.53
N SER A 17 -1.85 -19.18 3.91
CA SER A 17 -3.10 -19.12 3.16
C SER A 17 -3.65 -17.68 3.19
N VAL A 18 -3.80 -17.06 2.03
CA VAL A 18 -4.36 -15.69 1.86
C VAL A 18 -5.74 -15.80 1.23
N ILE A 19 -6.77 -15.37 1.96
CA ILE A 19 -8.15 -15.33 1.48
C ILE A 19 -8.23 -14.42 0.27
N ILE A 20 -8.67 -14.96 -0.87
CA ILE A 20 -8.94 -14.18 -2.07
C ILE A 20 -10.34 -13.57 -1.93
N PRO A 21 -10.48 -12.23 -1.88
CA PRO A 21 -11.75 -11.62 -1.51
C PRO A 21 -12.81 -11.83 -2.58
N ASP A 22 -14.00 -12.20 -2.14
CA ASP A 22 -15.23 -12.19 -2.92
C ASP A 22 -16.23 -11.24 -2.23
N LEU A 23 -16.04 -9.96 -2.49
CA LEU A 23 -16.73 -8.84 -1.86
C LEU A 23 -17.12 -7.85 -2.96
N SER A 24 -18.36 -7.35 -2.95
CA SER A 24 -18.78 -6.33 -3.92
C SER A 24 -18.25 -4.95 -3.55
N VAL A 25 -18.24 -4.02 -4.51
CA VAL A 25 -17.95 -2.60 -4.24
C VAL A 25 -18.97 -2.01 -3.25
N LYS A 26 -20.22 -2.49 -3.28
CA LYS A 26 -21.27 -2.08 -2.34
C LYS A 26 -20.95 -2.51 -0.91
N ASP A 27 -20.45 -3.72 -0.69
CA ASP A 27 -20.03 -4.22 0.63
C ASP A 27 -18.90 -3.40 1.26
N LEU A 28 -17.92 -2.99 0.45
CA LEU A 28 -16.79 -2.20 0.91
C LEU A 28 -17.19 -0.74 1.19
N LEU A 29 -18.01 -0.13 0.33
CA LEU A 29 -18.41 1.27 0.49
C LEU A 29 -19.50 1.49 1.55
N SER A 30 -20.41 0.52 1.75
CA SER A 30 -21.47 0.61 2.77
C SER A 30 -20.97 0.48 4.20
N ALA A 31 -19.74 -0.03 4.41
CA ALA A 31 -19.08 -0.01 5.72
C ALA A 31 -18.54 1.39 6.09
N ILE A 32 -18.48 2.34 5.17
CA ILE A 32 -17.83 3.64 5.39
C ILE A 32 -18.87 4.69 5.86
N PRO A 33 -18.64 5.41 6.98
CA PRO A 33 -19.56 6.44 7.47
C PRO A 33 -19.83 7.54 6.41
N PRO A 34 -21.11 7.91 6.15
CA PRO A 34 -21.45 8.83 5.05
C PRO A 34 -20.79 10.22 5.10
N HIS A 35 -20.43 10.74 6.28
CA HIS A 35 -19.74 12.02 6.39
C HIS A 35 -18.27 11.95 5.96
N CYS A 36 -17.64 10.76 5.93
CA CYS A 36 -16.26 10.61 5.48
C CYS A 36 -16.09 11.03 4.00
N PHE A 37 -17.16 10.97 3.19
CA PHE A 37 -17.15 11.41 1.79
C PHE A 37 -17.25 12.95 1.62
N LYS A 38 -17.37 13.74 2.69
CA LYS A 38 -17.50 15.21 2.64
C LYS A 38 -16.13 15.88 2.43
N ARG A 39 -15.97 16.55 1.29
CA ARG A 39 -14.70 17.15 0.83
C ARG A 39 -14.72 18.68 0.98
N SER A 40 -13.87 19.20 1.87
CA SER A 40 -13.83 20.62 2.23
C SER A 40 -12.56 21.28 1.71
N ALA A 41 -12.72 22.16 0.72
CA ALA A 41 -11.60 22.94 0.16
C ALA A 41 -10.82 23.70 1.24
N LEU A 42 -11.52 24.24 2.26
CA LEU A 42 -10.90 24.94 3.38
C LEU A 42 -10.07 23.98 4.23
N HIS A 43 -10.62 22.83 4.62
CA HIS A 43 -9.92 21.89 5.48
C HIS A 43 -8.66 21.35 4.79
N SER A 44 -8.76 20.91 3.53
CA SER A 44 -7.62 20.44 2.73
C SER A 44 -6.56 21.54 2.52
N SER A 45 -6.97 22.82 2.44
CA SER A 45 -6.03 23.95 2.32
C SER A 45 -5.25 24.22 3.62
N LEU A 46 -5.80 23.87 4.79
CA LEU A 46 -5.09 24.03 6.07
C LEU A 46 -3.85 23.11 6.16
N TYR A 47 -3.88 21.93 5.53
CA TYR A 47 -2.71 21.05 5.47
C TYR A 47 -1.60 21.62 4.57
N ILE A 48 -1.95 22.29 3.45
CA ILE A 48 -0.97 23.05 2.65
C ILE A 48 -0.31 24.15 3.51
N VAL A 49 -1.09 24.87 4.30
CA VAL A 49 -0.57 25.90 5.22
C VAL A 49 0.30 25.30 6.31
N MET A 50 -0.10 24.14 6.87
CA MET A 50 0.68 23.40 7.86
C MET A 50 2.05 22.98 7.30
N ASP A 51 2.08 22.34 6.14
CA ASP A 51 3.33 21.89 5.51
C ASP A 51 4.26 23.06 5.18
N ILE A 52 3.71 24.19 4.70
CA ILE A 52 4.49 25.42 4.45
C ILE A 52 5.07 25.99 5.77
N ILE A 53 4.31 25.97 6.86
CA ILE A 53 4.79 26.40 8.19
C ILE A 53 5.89 25.44 8.70
N LEU A 54 5.71 24.14 8.55
CA LEU A 54 6.70 23.12 8.94
C LEU A 54 8.01 23.25 8.13
N LEU A 55 7.92 23.49 6.82
CA LEU A 55 9.07 23.77 5.96
C LEU A 55 9.79 25.06 6.35
N ALA A 56 9.06 26.16 6.51
CA ALA A 56 9.62 27.44 6.93
C ALA A 56 10.28 27.36 8.32
N THR A 57 9.67 26.63 9.26
CA THR A 57 10.23 26.37 10.60
C THR A 57 11.51 25.55 10.50
N THR A 58 11.50 24.45 9.75
CA THR A 58 12.66 23.56 9.59
C THR A 58 13.85 24.29 8.94
N TYR A 59 13.61 25.12 7.93
CA TYR A 59 14.61 26.01 7.33
C TYR A 59 15.14 27.07 8.30
N THR A 60 14.25 27.70 9.09
CA THR A 60 14.62 28.73 10.07
C THR A 60 15.47 28.14 11.20
N VAL A 61 15.09 26.98 11.74
CA VAL A 61 15.85 26.25 12.76
C VAL A 61 17.22 25.84 12.22
N TYR A 62 17.29 25.28 11.00
CA TYR A 62 18.55 24.91 10.36
C TYR A 62 19.50 26.10 10.19
N THR A 63 19.01 27.22 9.64
CA THR A 63 19.83 28.43 9.42
C THR A 63 20.26 29.08 10.74
N TYR A 64 19.37 29.16 11.73
CA TYR A 64 19.65 29.69 13.07
C TYR A 64 20.71 28.87 13.81
N LEU A 65 20.64 27.53 13.77
CA LEU A 65 21.60 26.65 14.41
C LEU A 65 22.91 26.54 13.62
N GLY A 66 22.84 26.47 12.29
CA GLY A 66 24.02 26.40 11.41
C GLY A 66 24.95 27.60 11.56
N ALA A 67 24.38 28.80 11.73
CA ALA A 67 25.13 30.02 12.06
C ALA A 67 25.83 29.98 13.43
N ARG A 68 25.35 29.14 14.36
CA ARG A 68 25.93 28.96 15.71
C ARG A 68 26.89 27.77 15.81
N VAL A 69 27.08 26.99 14.75
CA VAL A 69 28.19 26.03 14.66
C VAL A 69 29.46 26.79 14.25
N SER A 70 29.99 27.61 15.16
CA SER A 70 31.28 28.31 15.07
C SER A 70 32.00 28.28 16.43
N PRO A 71 33.34 28.47 16.46
CA PRO A 71 34.10 28.59 17.73
C PRO A 71 33.67 29.73 18.65
N GLU A 72 32.91 30.71 18.14
CA GLU A 72 32.42 31.87 18.90
C GLU A 72 31.26 31.51 19.83
N PHE A 73 30.46 30.50 19.44
CA PHE A 73 29.26 30.06 20.18
C PHE A 73 29.44 28.70 20.86
N ILE A 74 30.23 27.79 20.26
CA ILE A 74 30.43 26.42 20.76
C ILE A 74 31.91 26.05 20.62
N SER A 75 32.57 25.72 21.73
CA SER A 75 33.92 25.13 21.69
C SER A 75 33.82 23.62 21.46
N LEU A 76 34.48 23.11 20.41
CA LEU A 76 34.55 21.68 20.10
C LEU A 76 36.03 21.25 20.06
N PRO A 77 36.39 20.06 20.61
CA PRO A 77 37.78 19.68 20.85
C PRO A 77 38.62 19.40 19.59
N HIS A 78 38.02 19.36 18.40
CA HIS A 78 38.74 19.13 17.14
C HIS A 78 38.01 19.82 15.96
N PRO A 79 38.71 20.57 15.08
CA PRO A 79 38.09 21.31 13.97
C PRO A 79 37.12 20.54 13.05
N TRP A 80 37.31 19.23 12.82
CA TRP A 80 36.42 18.45 11.96
C TRP A 80 34.99 18.29 12.55
N LEU A 81 34.83 18.43 13.86
CA LEU A 81 33.53 18.35 14.54
C LEU A 81 32.59 19.49 14.12
N TYR A 82 33.11 20.68 13.77
CA TYR A 82 32.28 21.76 13.22
C TYR A 82 31.71 21.39 11.84
N SER A 83 32.53 20.76 10.98
CA SER A 83 32.08 20.27 9.67
C SER A 83 31.07 19.13 9.81
N PHE A 84 31.32 18.19 10.73
CA PHE A 84 30.38 17.11 11.05
C PHE A 84 29.05 17.64 11.59
N ALA A 85 29.07 18.58 12.55
CA ALA A 85 27.85 19.17 13.10
C ALA A 85 27.05 19.97 12.07
N ARG A 86 27.70 20.73 11.19
CA ARG A 86 27.02 21.40 10.05
C ARG A 86 26.42 20.40 9.07
N PHE A 87 27.13 19.31 8.75
CA PHE A 87 26.62 18.24 7.90
C PHE A 87 25.42 17.51 8.54
N ALA A 88 25.49 17.22 9.85
CA ALA A 88 24.39 16.58 10.59
C ALA A 88 23.15 17.47 10.62
N LEU A 89 23.29 18.78 10.93
CA LEU A 89 22.18 19.74 10.85
C LEU A 89 21.57 19.80 9.44
N TRP A 90 22.39 19.74 8.39
CA TRP A 90 21.92 19.72 7.01
C TRP A 90 21.23 18.40 6.62
N ALA A 91 21.72 17.26 7.12
CA ALA A 91 21.09 15.96 6.93
C ALA A 91 19.70 15.93 7.60
N PHE A 92 19.58 16.40 8.85
CA PHE A 92 18.29 16.56 9.53
C PHE A 92 17.37 17.52 8.76
N TYR A 93 17.87 18.70 8.37
CA TYR A 93 17.11 19.67 7.56
C TYR A 93 16.54 19.03 6.30
N THR A 94 17.36 18.36 5.51
CA THR A 94 16.92 17.78 4.22
C THR A 94 15.97 16.60 4.39
N PHE A 95 16.16 15.78 5.41
CA PHE A 95 15.26 14.67 5.77
C PHE A 95 13.85 15.20 6.13
N PHE A 96 13.76 16.14 7.08
CA PHE A 96 12.48 16.71 7.52
C PHE A 96 11.82 17.56 6.42
N ALA A 97 12.59 18.37 5.70
CA ALA A 97 12.05 19.12 4.55
C ALA A 97 11.52 18.18 3.46
N GLY A 98 12.20 17.06 3.19
CA GLY A 98 11.72 16.03 2.28
C GLY A 98 10.41 15.37 2.72
N LEU A 99 10.24 15.10 4.02
CA LEU A 99 8.98 14.59 4.57
C LEU A 99 7.83 15.60 4.39
N PHE A 100 8.00 16.86 4.79
CA PHE A 100 6.94 17.86 4.67
C PHE A 100 6.65 18.27 3.20
N MET A 101 7.64 18.19 2.30
CA MET A 101 7.41 18.28 0.85
C MET A 101 6.66 17.04 0.31
N THR A 102 6.78 15.87 0.97
CA THR A 102 5.94 14.70 0.66
C THR A 102 4.51 14.89 1.16
N GLY A 103 4.28 15.58 2.28
CA GLY A 103 2.95 16.09 2.68
C GLY A 103 2.28 16.88 1.55
N LEU A 104 2.95 17.90 1.01
CA LEU A 104 2.47 18.67 -0.14
C LEU A 104 2.23 17.80 -1.39
N TRP A 105 3.07 16.78 -1.62
CA TRP A 105 2.87 15.81 -2.70
C TRP A 105 1.58 15.01 -2.51
N VAL A 106 1.25 14.59 -1.29
CA VAL A 106 0.03 13.83 -0.95
C VAL A 106 -1.23 14.66 -1.17
N VAL A 107 -1.23 15.94 -0.75
CA VAL A 107 -2.38 16.85 -1.00
C VAL A 107 -2.59 17.08 -2.51
N ALA A 108 -1.50 17.18 -3.28
CA ALA A 108 -1.57 17.28 -4.74
C ALA A 108 -2.02 15.97 -5.42
N HIS A 109 -1.70 14.82 -4.82
CA HIS A 109 -2.20 13.51 -5.21
C HIS A 109 -3.73 13.38 -4.96
N GLU A 110 -4.25 13.87 -3.84
CA GLU A 110 -5.69 13.98 -3.57
C GLU A 110 -6.42 14.90 -4.56
N CYS A 111 -5.78 16.01 -4.95
CA CYS A 111 -6.26 16.85 -6.04
C CYS A 111 -6.43 16.03 -7.34
N GLY A 112 -5.49 15.12 -7.63
CA GLY A 112 -5.56 14.17 -8.73
C GLY A 112 -6.85 13.34 -8.71
N HIS A 113 -7.16 12.73 -7.56
CA HIS A 113 -8.34 11.90 -7.31
C HIS A 113 -9.66 12.66 -7.12
N GLN A 114 -9.59 14.00 -7.02
CA GLN A 114 -10.72 14.88 -6.72
C GLN A 114 -11.25 14.77 -5.28
N ALA A 115 -10.40 14.36 -4.33
CA ALA A 115 -10.69 14.31 -2.90
C ALA A 115 -10.53 15.68 -2.22
N PHE A 116 -9.56 16.49 -2.63
CA PHE A 116 -9.24 17.80 -2.04
C PHE A 116 -10.45 18.74 -1.87
N SER A 117 -11.34 18.80 -2.87
CA SER A 117 -12.58 19.57 -2.83
C SER A 117 -13.63 19.04 -3.81
N GLU A 118 -14.83 19.59 -3.73
CA GLU A 118 -15.91 19.29 -4.67
C GLU A 118 -15.66 19.86 -6.08
N SER A 119 -14.90 20.96 -6.18
CA SER A 119 -14.63 21.65 -7.43
C SER A 119 -13.49 20.99 -8.20
N LYS A 120 -13.83 20.29 -9.29
CA LYS A 120 -12.83 19.73 -10.22
C LYS A 120 -11.86 20.77 -10.77
N MET A 121 -12.28 22.03 -10.92
CA MET A 121 -11.38 23.10 -11.35
C MET A 121 -10.36 23.42 -10.26
N LEU A 122 -10.82 23.67 -9.02
CA LEU A 122 -9.93 23.98 -7.90
C LEU A 122 -8.93 22.85 -7.64
N ASN A 123 -9.41 21.61 -7.64
CA ASN A 123 -8.56 20.42 -7.52
C ASN A 123 -7.45 20.42 -8.57
N ASN A 124 -7.78 20.55 -9.85
CA ASN A 124 -6.77 20.49 -10.90
C ASN A 124 -5.81 21.69 -10.88
N THR A 125 -6.25 22.89 -10.49
CA THR A 125 -5.36 24.05 -10.32
C THR A 125 -4.40 23.86 -9.15
N VAL A 126 -4.88 23.49 -7.96
CA VAL A 126 -4.05 23.28 -6.76
C VAL A 126 -3.07 22.12 -6.97
N GLY A 127 -3.56 20.99 -7.48
CA GLY A 127 -2.73 19.84 -7.82
C GLY A 127 -1.65 20.18 -8.83
N TRP A 128 -1.99 20.89 -9.92
CA TRP A 128 -1.00 21.31 -10.91
C TRP A 128 0.08 22.23 -10.33
N ILE A 129 -0.27 23.20 -9.48
CA ILE A 129 0.70 24.09 -8.83
C ILE A 129 1.65 23.29 -7.93
N LEU A 130 1.10 22.49 -7.01
CA LEU A 130 1.89 21.75 -6.02
C LEU A 130 2.77 20.66 -6.65
N HIS A 131 2.25 19.87 -7.58
CA HIS A 131 3.04 18.85 -8.28
C HIS A 131 4.08 19.46 -9.22
N SER A 132 3.78 20.57 -9.92
CA SER A 132 4.80 21.28 -10.71
C SER A 132 5.93 21.82 -9.82
N ALA A 133 5.61 22.38 -8.65
CA ALA A 133 6.60 22.83 -7.66
C ALA A 133 7.46 21.69 -7.06
N LEU A 134 7.12 20.43 -7.34
CA LEU A 134 7.84 19.22 -6.96
C LEU A 134 8.33 18.41 -8.19
N GLY A 135 8.37 19.00 -9.39
CA GLY A 135 8.87 18.32 -10.59
C GLY A 135 8.01 17.15 -11.09
N VAL A 136 6.72 17.15 -10.77
CA VAL A 136 5.76 16.09 -11.12
C VAL A 136 4.79 16.58 -12.21
N PRO A 137 4.67 15.89 -13.36
CA PRO A 137 3.77 16.30 -14.44
C PRO A 137 2.32 15.95 -14.09
N TYR A 138 1.64 16.84 -13.36
CA TYR A 138 0.37 16.58 -12.64
C TYR A 138 -0.71 15.83 -13.44
N HIS A 139 -1.09 16.26 -14.65
CA HIS A 139 -2.14 15.55 -15.39
C HIS A 139 -1.65 14.24 -15.98
N SER A 140 -0.41 14.19 -16.49
CA SER A 140 0.21 12.96 -17.00
C SER A 140 0.26 11.88 -15.91
N TRP A 141 0.70 12.26 -14.72
CA TRP A 141 0.75 11.41 -13.55
C TRP A 141 -0.67 11.01 -13.10
N ARG A 142 -1.59 11.96 -12.85
CA ARG A 142 -2.92 11.62 -12.30
C ARG A 142 -3.75 10.72 -13.23
N ILE A 143 -3.52 10.79 -14.54
CA ILE A 143 -4.19 9.95 -15.54
C ILE A 143 -3.63 8.52 -15.52
N THR A 144 -2.32 8.34 -15.40
CA THR A 144 -1.70 7.00 -15.28
C THR A 144 -1.93 6.40 -13.89
N HIS A 145 -1.90 7.21 -12.82
CA HIS A 145 -2.29 6.80 -11.47
C HIS A 145 -3.75 6.36 -11.40
N GLY A 146 -4.68 7.11 -12.02
CA GLY A 146 -6.08 6.70 -12.13
C GLY A 146 -6.29 5.37 -12.87
N LYS A 147 -5.40 5.03 -13.83
CA LYS A 147 -5.40 3.72 -14.51
C LYS A 147 -4.82 2.61 -13.62
N HIS A 148 -3.79 2.90 -12.84
CA HIS A 148 -3.29 2.00 -11.80
C HIS A 148 -4.39 1.70 -10.76
N HIS A 149 -5.11 2.71 -10.24
CA HIS A 149 -6.25 2.48 -9.33
C HIS A 149 -7.35 1.62 -9.94
N ALA A 150 -7.63 1.76 -11.24
CA ALA A 150 -8.64 0.95 -11.94
C ALA A 150 -8.17 -0.49 -12.26
N SER A 151 -6.90 -0.85 -12.01
CA SER A 151 -6.31 -2.13 -12.43
C SER A 151 -5.15 -2.60 -11.53
N THR A 152 -5.11 -2.17 -10.27
CA THR A 152 -4.03 -2.45 -9.32
C THR A 152 -3.90 -3.97 -9.09
N GLY A 153 -2.68 -4.49 -9.18
CA GLY A 153 -2.42 -5.93 -9.07
C GLY A 153 -2.86 -6.76 -10.29
N HIS A 154 -3.41 -6.16 -11.36
CA HIS A 154 -3.72 -6.88 -12.59
C HIS A 154 -2.49 -6.97 -13.50
N MET A 155 -1.99 -8.20 -13.71
CA MET A 155 -0.76 -8.54 -14.45
C MET A 155 -0.53 -7.78 -15.77
N THR A 156 -1.57 -7.47 -16.56
CA THR A 156 -1.45 -6.86 -17.90
C THR A 156 -2.07 -5.47 -18.03
N GLN A 157 -2.66 -4.93 -16.95
CA GLN A 157 -3.39 -3.65 -16.97
C GLN A 157 -2.94 -2.66 -15.87
N ASP A 158 -2.35 -3.12 -14.76
CA ASP A 158 -1.61 -2.23 -13.85
C ASP A 158 -0.55 -1.44 -14.65
N GLN A 159 -0.27 -0.21 -14.23
CA GLN A 159 0.61 0.72 -14.92
C GLN A 159 2.02 0.80 -14.31
N VAL A 160 2.24 0.29 -13.09
CA VAL A 160 3.45 0.63 -12.32
C VAL A 160 3.97 -0.47 -11.38
N PHE A 161 3.10 -1.28 -10.75
CA PHE A 161 3.51 -2.33 -9.79
C PHE A 161 3.32 -3.74 -10.35
N ILE A 162 3.98 -4.00 -11.49
CA ILE A 162 3.82 -5.23 -12.27
C ILE A 162 4.96 -6.20 -11.95
N PRO A 163 4.69 -7.39 -11.38
CA PRO A 163 5.73 -8.39 -11.18
C PRO A 163 6.23 -8.94 -12.51
N LYS A 164 7.53 -9.19 -12.60
CA LYS A 164 8.10 -9.94 -13.73
C LYS A 164 7.76 -11.42 -13.55
N THR A 165 7.34 -12.08 -14.61
CA THR A 165 7.17 -13.54 -14.60
C THR A 165 8.52 -14.28 -14.75
N ARG A 166 8.54 -15.58 -14.47
CA ARG A 166 9.70 -16.48 -14.67
C ARG A 166 10.33 -16.34 -16.06
N SER A 167 9.55 -16.55 -17.12
CA SER A 167 9.99 -16.40 -18.52
C SER A 167 10.47 -14.98 -18.86
N GLN A 168 9.85 -13.95 -18.27
CA GLN A 168 10.21 -12.55 -18.45
C GLN A 168 11.55 -12.14 -17.84
N LEU A 169 12.17 -13.01 -17.05
CA LEU A 169 13.52 -12.89 -16.49
C LEU A 169 14.53 -13.82 -17.17
N GLY A 170 14.09 -14.69 -18.11
CA GLY A 170 14.94 -15.70 -18.73
C GLY A 170 15.26 -16.89 -17.81
N LEU A 171 14.45 -17.11 -16.76
CA LEU A 171 14.61 -18.24 -15.84
C LEU A 171 14.17 -19.57 -16.51
N PRO A 172 14.70 -20.72 -16.05
CA PRO A 172 14.24 -22.03 -16.50
C PRO A 172 12.73 -22.21 -16.30
N PRO A 173 12.01 -22.95 -17.18
CA PRO A 173 10.61 -23.30 -16.99
C PRO A 173 10.33 -23.98 -15.65
N LEU A 174 9.08 -23.91 -15.18
CA LEU A 174 8.63 -24.66 -13.99
C LEU A 174 8.75 -26.17 -14.27
N ASP A 175 9.38 -26.91 -13.36
CA ASP A 175 9.43 -28.38 -13.38
C ASP A 175 8.63 -28.94 -12.19
N PRO A 176 7.38 -29.41 -12.39
CA PRO A 176 6.55 -29.97 -11.32
C PRO A 176 7.10 -31.22 -10.63
N ALA A 177 8.15 -31.86 -11.16
CA ALA A 177 8.85 -32.96 -10.48
C ALA A 177 9.98 -32.45 -9.55
N LYS A 178 10.36 -31.18 -9.63
CA LYS A 178 11.46 -30.55 -8.87
C LYS A 178 11.06 -29.34 -8.03
N GLU A 179 9.90 -28.74 -8.28
CA GLU A 179 9.36 -27.61 -7.51
C GLU A 179 7.83 -27.50 -7.60
N ASP A 180 7.21 -26.85 -6.62
CA ASP A 180 5.78 -26.56 -6.61
C ASP A 180 5.45 -25.24 -7.31
N LEU A 181 4.34 -25.21 -8.05
CA LEU A 181 3.75 -24.01 -8.66
C LEU A 181 3.53 -22.90 -7.62
N PHE A 182 2.98 -23.24 -6.45
CA PHE A 182 2.76 -22.27 -5.37
C PHE A 182 4.02 -22.01 -4.52
N GLY A 183 5.18 -22.56 -4.87
CA GLY A 183 6.44 -22.31 -4.16
C GLY A 183 6.47 -22.81 -2.72
N SER A 184 5.68 -23.83 -2.38
CA SER A 184 5.73 -24.50 -1.08
C SER A 184 6.93 -25.45 -0.94
N SER A 185 7.48 -25.97 -2.05
CA SER A 185 8.70 -26.80 -2.05
C SER A 185 9.55 -26.61 -3.31
N VAL A 186 10.86 -26.85 -3.17
CA VAL A 186 11.86 -26.73 -4.25
C VAL A 186 13.06 -27.65 -3.96
N THR A 187 13.60 -28.32 -4.98
CA THR A 187 14.87 -29.06 -4.90
C THR A 187 16.08 -28.12 -4.81
N ASP A 188 17.18 -28.56 -4.19
CA ASP A 188 18.43 -27.79 -4.13
C ASP A 188 19.08 -27.54 -5.50
N GLU A 189 18.73 -28.33 -6.52
CA GLU A 189 19.13 -28.12 -7.91
C GLU A 189 18.52 -26.82 -8.47
N VAL A 190 17.19 -26.76 -8.54
CA VAL A 190 16.43 -25.60 -9.04
C VAL A 190 16.69 -24.37 -8.17
N LYS A 191 16.74 -24.53 -6.84
CA LYS A 191 17.04 -23.46 -5.89
C LYS A 191 18.42 -22.83 -6.12
N ARG A 192 19.45 -23.62 -6.47
CA ARG A 192 20.79 -23.10 -6.82
C ARG A 192 20.74 -22.34 -8.13
N GLU A 193 20.13 -22.92 -9.16
CA GLU A 193 19.99 -22.32 -10.49
C GLU A 193 19.24 -20.98 -10.45
N LEU A 194 18.12 -20.91 -9.71
CA LEU A 194 17.38 -19.66 -9.48
C LEU A 194 18.19 -18.62 -8.69
N MET A 195 18.93 -19.02 -7.66
CA MET A 195 19.76 -18.09 -6.87
C MET A 195 20.92 -17.52 -7.70
N GLU A 196 21.52 -18.33 -8.56
CA GLU A 196 22.59 -17.94 -9.50
C GLU A 196 22.05 -16.96 -10.55
N ALA A 197 20.97 -17.33 -11.25
CA ALA A 197 20.36 -16.51 -12.29
C ALA A 197 19.76 -15.17 -11.76
N LEU A 198 19.33 -15.12 -10.50
CA LEU A 198 18.75 -13.91 -9.88
C LEU A 198 19.76 -13.07 -9.07
N GLY A 199 20.99 -13.54 -8.90
CA GLY A 199 22.09 -12.82 -8.23
C GLY A 199 21.79 -12.40 -6.78
N ASP A 200 21.09 -13.22 -6.00
CA ASP A 200 20.65 -12.85 -4.64
C ASP A 200 21.80 -12.86 -3.61
N SER A 201 22.54 -11.75 -3.59
CA SER A 201 23.44 -11.39 -2.50
C SER A 201 22.89 -10.20 -1.71
N PRO A 202 23.18 -10.09 -0.39
CA PRO A 202 22.74 -8.93 0.41
C PRO A 202 23.17 -7.58 -0.16
N LEU A 203 24.39 -7.49 -0.71
CA LEU A 203 24.92 -6.25 -1.29
C LEU A 203 24.18 -5.84 -2.57
N VAL A 204 23.93 -6.79 -3.48
CA VAL A 204 23.16 -6.52 -4.71
C VAL A 204 21.71 -6.17 -4.40
N ALA A 205 21.10 -6.82 -3.40
CA ALA A 205 19.74 -6.49 -2.96
C ALA A 205 19.65 -5.07 -2.38
N SER A 206 20.55 -4.70 -1.47
CA SER A 206 20.61 -3.34 -0.91
C SER A 206 20.94 -2.27 -1.95
N TRP A 207 21.87 -2.55 -2.87
CA TRP A 207 22.20 -1.65 -3.98
C TRP A 207 20.99 -1.39 -4.88
N ASN A 208 20.33 -2.45 -5.35
CA ASN A 208 19.20 -2.32 -6.25
C ASN A 208 17.99 -1.65 -5.57
N ALA A 209 17.75 -1.92 -4.29
CA ALA A 209 16.75 -1.20 -3.49
C ALA A 209 17.07 0.30 -3.41
N ALA A 210 18.32 0.67 -3.13
CA ALA A 210 18.74 2.07 -3.11
C ALA A 210 18.63 2.75 -4.49
N MET A 211 18.99 2.06 -5.58
CA MET A 211 18.83 2.56 -6.95
C MET A 211 17.36 2.76 -7.32
N GLN A 212 16.48 1.83 -6.93
CA GLN A 212 15.03 1.97 -7.13
C GLN A 212 14.49 3.18 -6.35
N LEU A 213 14.91 3.37 -5.10
CA LEU A 213 14.47 4.48 -4.26
C LEU A 213 14.96 5.85 -4.75
N LEU A 214 16.17 5.94 -5.31
CA LEU A 214 16.74 7.20 -5.81
C LEU A 214 16.29 7.55 -7.24
N PHE A 215 16.17 6.56 -8.12
CA PHE A 215 15.96 6.77 -9.57
C PHE A 215 14.66 6.19 -10.11
N GLY A 216 13.92 5.39 -9.33
CA GLY A 216 12.69 4.73 -9.78
C GLY A 216 11.62 5.72 -10.25
N TRP A 217 11.36 6.78 -9.49
CA TRP A 217 10.41 7.83 -9.90
C TRP A 217 10.87 8.59 -11.16
N PRO A 218 12.09 9.18 -11.22
CA PRO A 218 12.59 9.82 -12.45
C PRO A 218 12.54 8.91 -13.69
N LEU A 219 12.94 7.64 -13.56
CA LEU A 219 12.92 6.68 -14.68
C LEU A 219 11.50 6.23 -15.05
N TYR A 220 10.56 6.18 -14.10
CA TYR A 220 9.15 5.95 -14.39
C TYR A 220 8.57 7.08 -15.24
N ILE A 221 8.73 8.35 -14.85
CA ILE A 221 8.17 9.46 -15.63
C ILE A 221 8.90 9.69 -16.96
N ALA A 222 10.22 9.48 -17.03
CA ALA A 222 11.03 9.77 -18.22
C ALA A 222 11.06 8.65 -19.27
N ILE A 223 10.95 7.38 -18.89
CA ILE A 223 11.01 6.23 -19.82
C ILE A 223 10.03 5.08 -19.48
N ASN A 224 9.07 5.29 -18.57
CA ASN A 224 8.08 4.29 -18.14
C ASN A 224 8.71 2.98 -17.64
N ALA A 225 9.82 3.09 -16.89
CA ALA A 225 10.72 1.96 -16.57
C ALA A 225 10.08 0.75 -15.85
N SER A 226 9.02 0.96 -15.07
CA SER A 226 8.26 -0.12 -14.39
C SER A 226 6.89 -0.40 -15.02
N GLY A 227 6.56 0.23 -16.15
CA GLY A 227 5.29 0.08 -16.84
C GLY A 227 5.18 -1.18 -17.71
N GLN A 228 3.97 -1.40 -18.26
CA GLN A 228 3.67 -2.59 -19.06
C GLN A 228 4.59 -2.72 -20.29
N LYS A 229 5.20 -3.90 -20.47
CA LYS A 229 6.03 -4.25 -21.65
C LYS A 229 5.30 -4.16 -23.00
N ARG A 230 3.96 -4.05 -23.00
CA ARG A 230 3.14 -3.81 -24.21
C ARG A 230 3.22 -2.39 -24.75
N TYR A 231 3.82 -1.45 -24.02
CA TYR A 231 4.06 -0.09 -24.52
C TYR A 231 5.32 -0.04 -25.41
N PRO A 232 5.32 0.72 -26.52
CA PRO A 232 6.51 0.95 -27.33
C PRO A 232 7.67 1.54 -26.53
N LYS A 233 8.91 1.25 -26.94
CA LYS A 233 10.11 1.89 -26.37
C LYS A 233 9.99 3.41 -26.42
N TYR A 234 10.55 4.08 -25.41
CA TYR A 234 10.49 5.53 -25.20
C TYR A 234 9.11 6.12 -24.87
N THR A 235 8.07 5.30 -24.67
CA THR A 235 6.82 5.73 -24.02
C THR A 235 7.12 6.37 -22.67
N ASN A 236 6.61 7.58 -22.42
CA ASN A 236 6.86 8.34 -21.18
C ASN A 236 5.78 9.39 -20.91
N HIS A 237 5.83 10.03 -19.74
CA HIS A 237 4.79 10.93 -19.23
C HIS A 237 4.83 12.36 -19.79
N PHE A 238 5.86 12.71 -20.57
CA PHE A 238 6.05 14.02 -21.21
C PHE A 238 5.76 14.01 -22.73
N LEU A 239 5.12 12.93 -23.22
CA LEU A 239 4.70 12.80 -24.62
C LEU A 239 3.17 12.82 -24.71
N PRO A 240 2.54 13.95 -25.10
CA PRO A 240 1.08 14.07 -25.22
C PRO A 240 0.38 13.05 -26.13
N GLY A 241 1.11 12.48 -27.09
CA GLY A 241 0.64 11.42 -27.99
C GLY A 241 1.01 9.99 -27.55
N ALA A 242 1.57 9.79 -26.35
CA ALA A 242 1.95 8.48 -25.87
C ALA A 242 0.74 7.57 -25.64
N PRO A 243 0.86 6.24 -25.81
CA PRO A 243 -0.20 5.27 -25.50
C PRO A 243 -0.55 5.15 -24.01
N LEU A 244 0.12 5.93 -23.15
CA LEU A 244 -0.32 6.21 -21.77
C LEU A 244 -1.59 7.08 -21.72
N PHE A 245 -1.98 7.74 -22.82
CA PHE A 245 -3.03 8.76 -22.87
C PHE A 245 -4.06 8.49 -23.98
N LYS A 246 -5.28 9.01 -23.80
CA LYS A 246 -6.34 9.04 -24.82
C LYS A 246 -6.23 10.34 -25.65
N PRO A 247 -6.70 10.39 -26.91
CA PRO A 247 -6.56 11.59 -27.75
C PRO A 247 -7.14 12.89 -27.14
N HIS A 248 -8.20 12.81 -26.33
CA HIS A 248 -8.78 13.96 -25.65
C HIS A 248 -8.00 14.42 -24.39
N GLU A 249 -7.03 13.62 -23.92
CA GLU A 249 -6.18 13.94 -22.77
C GLU A 249 -4.97 14.81 -23.18
N PHE A 250 -4.59 14.83 -24.47
CA PHE A 250 -3.43 15.53 -25.04
C PHE A 250 -3.16 16.94 -24.47
N ARG A 251 -4.19 17.81 -24.44
CA ARG A 251 -4.05 19.20 -23.94
C ARG A 251 -3.68 19.28 -22.45
N GLN A 252 -4.07 18.28 -21.65
CA GLN A 252 -3.72 18.21 -20.24
C GLN A 252 -2.25 17.82 -20.03
N ILE A 253 -1.68 17.02 -20.94
CA ILE A 253 -0.25 16.65 -20.93
C ILE A 253 0.58 17.91 -21.20
N ILE A 254 0.26 18.66 -22.26
CA ILE A 254 0.88 19.96 -22.57
C ILE A 254 0.86 20.93 -21.36
N ILE A 255 -0.25 21.00 -20.62
CA ILE A 255 -0.35 21.82 -19.40
C ILE A 255 0.63 21.32 -18.32
N SER A 256 0.79 20.01 -18.18
CA SER A 256 1.75 19.40 -17.24
C SER A 256 3.19 19.70 -17.64
N ASP A 257 3.51 19.56 -18.94
CA ASP A 257 4.84 19.85 -19.50
C ASP A 257 5.22 21.33 -19.27
N VAL A 258 4.27 22.26 -19.46
CA VAL A 258 4.44 23.69 -19.13
C VAL A 258 4.77 23.90 -17.65
N GLY A 259 4.14 23.15 -16.75
CA GLY A 259 4.46 23.17 -15.32
C GLY A 259 5.90 22.75 -15.02
N ILE A 260 6.39 21.71 -15.71
CA ILE A 260 7.77 21.23 -15.63
C ILE A 260 8.77 22.24 -16.21
N PHE A 261 8.45 22.90 -17.32
CA PHE A 261 9.30 23.96 -17.87
C PHE A 261 9.37 25.19 -16.95
N ILE A 262 8.27 25.55 -16.28
CA ILE A 262 8.27 26.62 -15.24
C ILE A 262 9.16 26.21 -14.06
N TRP A 263 9.05 24.97 -13.59
CA TRP A 263 9.89 24.43 -12.51
C TRP A 263 11.38 24.43 -12.86
N LEU A 264 11.76 23.87 -14.02
CA LEU A 264 13.15 23.90 -14.51
C LEU A 264 13.66 25.34 -14.65
N GLY A 265 12.84 26.24 -15.21
CA GLY A 265 13.17 27.66 -15.34
C GLY A 265 13.42 28.34 -14.00
N ALA A 266 12.63 28.04 -12.97
CA ALA A 266 12.81 28.57 -11.62
C ALA A 266 14.10 28.06 -10.96
N LEU A 267 14.45 26.77 -11.10
CA LEU A 267 15.70 26.22 -10.55
C LEU A 267 16.94 26.77 -11.27
N ILE A 268 16.87 26.96 -12.59
CA ILE A 268 17.91 27.60 -13.40
C ILE A 268 18.07 29.07 -12.97
N TRP A 269 16.97 29.82 -12.85
CA TRP A 269 16.97 31.21 -12.43
C TRP A 269 17.53 31.41 -11.01
N TRP A 270 17.14 30.56 -10.04
CA TRP A 270 17.72 30.56 -8.69
C TRP A 270 19.23 30.26 -8.73
N SER A 271 19.64 29.27 -9.53
CA SER A 271 21.05 28.90 -9.69
C SER A 271 21.92 30.03 -10.24
N HIS A 272 21.39 30.84 -11.17
CA HIS A 272 22.07 32.01 -11.73
C HIS A 272 22.01 33.27 -10.85
N THR A 273 20.91 33.50 -10.13
CA THR A 273 20.73 34.75 -9.35
C THR A 273 21.27 34.69 -7.93
N ARG A 274 21.47 33.49 -7.36
CA ARG A 274 22.02 33.31 -6.00
C ARG A 274 23.21 32.36 -6.01
N SER A 275 22.97 31.06 -6.13
CA SER A 275 23.98 30.08 -6.60
C SER A 275 23.36 28.70 -6.80
N PHE A 276 23.92 27.91 -7.72
CA PHE A 276 23.60 26.49 -7.85
C PHE A 276 23.78 25.72 -6.53
N SER A 277 24.84 26.03 -5.76
CA SER A 277 25.13 25.37 -4.48
C SER A 277 24.07 25.63 -3.41
N GLU A 278 23.40 26.79 -3.44
CA GLU A 278 22.28 27.10 -2.55
C GLU A 278 21.04 26.31 -2.97
N MET A 279 20.59 26.46 -4.23
CA MET A 279 19.44 25.72 -4.79
C MET A 279 19.58 24.21 -4.57
N PHE A 280 20.77 23.65 -4.82
CA PHE A 280 21.04 22.23 -4.64
C PHE A 280 20.86 21.76 -3.19
N ARG A 281 21.44 22.49 -2.21
CA ARG A 281 21.40 22.12 -0.79
C ARG A 281 20.06 22.38 -0.11
N PHE A 282 19.32 23.39 -0.57
CA PHE A 282 18.09 23.86 0.07
C PHE A 282 16.80 23.38 -0.59
N TYR A 283 16.82 23.06 -1.89
CA TYR A 283 15.66 22.53 -2.61
C TYR A 283 15.94 21.16 -3.24
N PHE A 284 17.03 20.99 -3.99
CA PHE A 284 17.20 19.76 -4.80
C PHE A 284 17.38 18.50 -3.95
N VAL A 285 18.17 18.54 -2.87
CA VAL A 285 18.34 17.37 -1.99
C VAL A 285 17.06 17.05 -1.18
N PRO A 286 16.31 18.03 -0.61
CA PRO A 286 14.94 17.78 -0.14
C PRO A 286 13.99 17.18 -1.19
N TYR A 287 14.06 17.62 -2.45
CA TYR A 287 13.32 17.01 -3.57
C TYR A 287 13.74 15.56 -3.83
N LEU A 288 15.03 15.21 -3.73
CA LEU A 288 15.47 13.82 -3.79
C LEU A 288 14.89 12.97 -2.63
N TRP A 289 14.70 13.54 -1.45
CA TRP A 289 13.96 12.88 -0.37
C TRP A 289 12.47 12.68 -0.69
N VAL A 290 11.79 13.62 -1.37
CA VAL A 290 10.41 13.41 -1.85
C VAL A 290 10.34 12.20 -2.80
N ASN A 291 11.29 12.10 -3.74
CA ASN A 291 11.37 10.95 -4.65
C ASN A 291 11.60 9.64 -3.88
N HIS A 292 12.49 9.65 -2.87
CA HIS A 292 12.74 8.52 -1.98
C HIS A 292 11.47 8.08 -1.24
N TRP A 293 10.77 9.00 -0.57
CA TRP A 293 9.56 8.69 0.18
C TRP A 293 8.44 8.20 -0.71
N LEU A 294 8.20 8.86 -1.85
CA LEU A 294 7.21 8.44 -2.84
C LEU A 294 7.43 6.98 -3.29
N VAL A 295 8.67 6.62 -3.65
CA VAL A 295 8.97 5.24 -4.06
C VAL A 295 8.93 4.28 -2.87
N LEU A 296 9.42 4.66 -1.68
CA LEU A 296 9.41 3.79 -0.49
C LEU A 296 7.98 3.42 -0.07
N ILE A 297 7.11 4.44 0.04
CA ILE A 297 5.71 4.31 0.44
C ILE A 297 4.99 3.40 -0.57
N THR A 298 5.00 3.78 -1.84
CA THR A 298 4.22 3.07 -2.88
C THR A 298 4.77 1.68 -3.20
N PHE A 299 6.09 1.46 -3.13
CA PHE A 299 6.66 0.12 -3.24
C PHE A 299 6.19 -0.80 -2.11
N LEU A 300 6.24 -0.33 -0.85
CA LEU A 300 5.84 -1.16 0.29
C LEU A 300 4.33 -1.38 0.39
N GLN A 301 3.52 -0.43 -0.09
CA GLN A 301 2.07 -0.57 -0.23
C GLN A 301 1.69 -1.69 -1.20
N HIS A 302 2.26 -1.68 -2.41
CA HIS A 302 1.86 -2.59 -3.51
C HIS A 302 2.72 -3.84 -3.68
N THR A 303 3.87 -3.91 -3.01
CA THR A 303 4.80 -5.05 -3.10
C THR A 303 4.94 -5.71 -1.73
N ASP A 304 4.43 -6.93 -1.59
CA ASP A 304 4.68 -7.80 -0.46
C ASP A 304 4.49 -9.27 -0.88
N PRO A 305 5.21 -10.25 -0.30
CA PRO A 305 4.93 -11.66 -0.53
C PRO A 305 3.51 -12.12 -0.20
N ILE A 306 2.76 -11.38 0.64
CA ILE A 306 1.36 -11.69 0.96
C ILE A 306 0.35 -11.09 -0.02
N LEU A 307 0.77 -10.29 -1.01
CA LEU A 307 -0.15 -9.63 -1.94
C LEU A 307 -0.42 -10.46 -3.21
N PRO A 308 -1.68 -10.86 -3.48
CA PRO A 308 -2.05 -11.57 -4.69
C PRO A 308 -1.98 -10.67 -5.92
N HIS A 309 -1.54 -11.23 -7.04
CA HIS A 309 -1.62 -10.60 -8.35
C HIS A 309 -2.50 -11.44 -9.29
N TYR A 310 -3.27 -10.78 -10.15
CA TYR A 310 -4.38 -11.39 -10.87
C TYR A 310 -4.17 -11.38 -12.39
N ARG A 311 -4.36 -12.54 -13.01
CA ARG A 311 -4.66 -12.63 -14.45
C ARG A 311 -6.14 -12.30 -14.67
N ALA A 312 -6.49 -11.93 -15.91
CA ALA A 312 -7.83 -11.42 -16.23
C ALA A 312 -9.00 -12.29 -15.71
N PRO A 313 -8.97 -13.65 -15.77
CA PRO A 313 -10.08 -14.48 -15.29
C PRO A 313 -10.34 -14.43 -13.77
N ALA A 314 -9.40 -13.92 -12.96
CA ALA A 314 -9.57 -13.80 -11.50
C ALA A 314 -9.63 -12.35 -11.00
N PHE A 315 -9.40 -11.35 -11.88
CA PHE A 315 -9.39 -9.95 -11.49
C PHE A 315 -10.82 -9.40 -11.37
N THR A 316 -11.10 -8.74 -10.24
CA THR A 316 -12.24 -7.82 -10.08
C THR A 316 -11.72 -6.53 -9.45
N PHE A 317 -12.44 -5.41 -9.60
CA PHE A 317 -12.01 -4.15 -8.98
C PHE A 317 -11.83 -4.27 -7.44
N PRO A 318 -12.74 -4.91 -6.67
CA PRO A 318 -12.51 -5.19 -5.25
C PRO A 318 -11.26 -6.02 -4.97
N ARG A 319 -10.98 -7.07 -5.76
CA ARG A 319 -9.76 -7.90 -5.61
C ARG A 319 -8.49 -7.09 -5.86
N GLY A 320 -8.48 -6.20 -6.85
CA GLY A 320 -7.37 -5.28 -7.10
C GLY A 320 -7.21 -4.20 -6.02
N ALA A 321 -8.31 -3.56 -5.60
CA ALA A 321 -8.27 -2.52 -4.58
C ALA A 321 -7.84 -3.03 -3.19
N LEU A 322 -8.06 -4.32 -2.91
CA LEU A 322 -7.59 -5.00 -1.70
C LEU A 322 -6.20 -5.67 -1.89
N ALA A 323 -5.58 -5.59 -3.06
CA ALA A 323 -4.20 -6.04 -3.31
C ALA A 323 -3.16 -4.96 -2.93
N THR A 324 -3.29 -4.41 -1.73
CA THR A 324 -2.38 -3.40 -1.17
C THR A 324 -2.38 -3.44 0.36
N LEU A 325 -1.41 -2.80 1.02
CA LEU A 325 -1.25 -2.83 2.48
C LEU A 325 -1.19 -1.45 3.14
N ASP A 326 -1.87 -1.31 4.27
CA ASP A 326 -1.63 -0.24 5.23
C ASP A 326 -0.31 -0.51 5.98
N ARG A 327 0.51 0.52 6.22
CA ARG A 327 1.75 0.44 7.01
C ARG A 327 2.01 1.75 7.74
N ASN A 328 2.59 1.65 8.94
CA ASN A 328 3.09 2.82 9.67
C ASN A 328 4.44 3.26 9.08
N LEU A 329 4.50 4.41 8.41
CA LEU A 329 5.72 4.97 7.83
C LEU A 329 6.70 5.41 8.94
N LEU A 330 7.99 5.09 8.80
CA LEU A 330 9.04 5.25 9.82
C LEU A 330 8.77 4.49 11.13
N GLY A 331 7.81 3.55 11.14
CA GLY A 331 7.50 2.74 12.33
C GLY A 331 8.56 1.70 12.67
N ASP A 332 9.56 1.46 11.81
CA ASP A 332 10.78 0.71 12.16
C ASP A 332 11.68 1.51 13.13
N LEU A 333 11.50 2.82 13.22
CA LEU A 333 12.05 3.70 14.26
C LEU A 333 11.17 3.77 15.53
N GLY A 334 10.17 2.89 15.65
CA GLY A 334 9.26 2.80 16.79
C GLY A 334 8.08 3.79 16.76
N PRO A 335 7.30 3.91 17.86
CA PRO A 335 6.03 4.64 17.87
C PRO A 335 6.14 6.14 17.54
N ILE A 336 7.24 6.80 17.93
CA ILE A 336 7.48 8.22 17.61
C ILE A 336 7.79 8.39 16.12
N GLY A 337 8.53 7.45 15.52
CA GLY A 337 8.76 7.41 14.07
C GLY A 337 7.45 7.20 13.30
N ALA A 338 6.65 6.21 13.71
CA ALA A 338 5.32 5.95 13.14
C ALA A 338 4.40 7.19 13.17
N TRP A 339 4.35 7.90 14.31
CA TRP A 339 3.58 9.13 14.44
C TRP A 339 4.11 10.25 13.53
N LEU A 340 5.43 10.44 13.49
CA LEU A 340 6.06 11.44 12.63
C LEU A 340 5.79 11.18 11.13
N GLY A 341 5.92 9.94 10.69
CA GLY A 341 5.63 9.54 9.31
C GLY A 341 4.18 9.83 8.95
N ALA A 342 3.24 9.33 9.75
CA ALA A 342 1.81 9.54 9.57
C ALA A 342 1.42 11.02 9.52
N VAL A 343 1.97 11.86 10.42
CA VAL A 343 1.67 13.31 10.46
C VAL A 343 2.30 14.07 9.29
N ALA A 344 3.56 13.76 8.94
CA ALA A 344 4.28 14.48 7.88
C ALA A 344 3.85 14.09 6.45
N THR A 345 3.19 12.93 6.27
CA THR A 345 2.64 12.49 4.97
C THR A 345 1.13 12.23 5.01
N HIS A 346 0.41 12.93 5.90
CA HIS A 346 -1.06 12.98 5.98
C HIS A 346 -1.76 11.60 6.02
N GLY A 347 -1.14 10.59 6.65
CA GLY A 347 -1.68 9.24 6.81
C GLY A 347 -1.68 8.37 5.54
N ILE A 348 -1.02 8.79 4.46
CA ILE A 348 -1.09 8.08 3.16
C ILE A 348 -0.62 6.61 3.23
N SER A 349 0.28 6.27 4.17
CA SER A 349 0.75 4.88 4.32
C SER A 349 -0.22 4.06 5.18
N GLU A 350 -0.87 4.70 6.14
CA GLU A 350 -1.67 4.10 7.20
C GLU A 350 -3.14 3.87 6.81
N THR A 351 -3.61 4.56 5.76
CA THR A 351 -5.00 4.52 5.23
C THR A 351 -5.07 4.05 3.77
N HIS A 352 -4.04 3.38 3.26
CA HIS A 352 -3.88 3.13 1.82
C HIS A 352 -4.84 2.09 1.24
N VAL A 353 -5.25 1.10 2.04
CA VAL A 353 -6.27 0.12 1.62
C VAL A 353 -7.60 0.83 1.34
N LEU A 354 -8.00 1.77 2.21
CA LEU A 354 -9.14 2.63 1.95
C LEU A 354 -8.91 3.49 0.71
N HIS A 355 -7.70 4.05 0.53
CA HIS A 355 -7.38 4.90 -0.60
C HIS A 355 -7.60 4.18 -1.95
N HIS A 356 -7.34 2.87 -2.03
CA HIS A 356 -7.68 2.09 -3.23
C HIS A 356 -9.16 1.75 -3.36
N VAL A 357 -9.86 1.48 -2.26
CA VAL A 357 -11.32 1.24 -2.26
C VAL A 357 -12.12 2.50 -2.63
N SER A 358 -11.70 3.69 -2.18
CA SER A 358 -12.38 4.96 -2.42
C SER A 358 -11.43 6.16 -2.35
N SER A 359 -10.64 6.38 -3.42
CA SER A 359 -9.63 7.46 -3.49
C SER A 359 -10.19 8.90 -3.42
N LYS A 360 -11.51 9.06 -3.38
CA LYS A 360 -12.22 10.35 -3.25
C LYS A 360 -12.46 10.78 -1.80
N ILE A 361 -12.23 9.89 -0.83
CA ILE A 361 -12.27 10.26 0.59
C ILE A 361 -11.01 11.09 0.89
N PRO A 362 -11.14 12.29 1.47
CA PRO A 362 -9.99 13.11 1.82
C PRO A 362 -9.26 12.55 3.05
N HIS A 363 -7.93 12.73 3.09
CA HIS A 363 -7.02 12.15 4.09
C HIS A 363 -7.47 12.41 5.55
N TYR A 364 -8.01 13.59 5.84
CA TYR A 364 -8.46 13.96 7.18
C TYR A 364 -9.69 13.15 7.65
N ASN A 365 -10.46 12.55 6.71
CA ASN A 365 -11.54 11.59 6.98
C ASN A 365 -11.08 10.13 6.77
N ALA A 366 -9.94 9.91 6.10
CA ALA A 366 -9.49 8.59 5.69
C ALA A 366 -9.18 7.67 6.89
N TRP A 367 -8.80 8.24 8.04
CA TRP A 367 -8.56 7.47 9.27
C TRP A 367 -9.82 6.75 9.77
N GLU A 368 -10.93 7.47 9.97
CA GLU A 368 -12.20 6.91 10.43
C GLU A 368 -12.74 5.87 9.45
N ALA A 369 -12.77 6.22 8.16
CA ALA A 369 -13.19 5.33 7.09
C ALA A 369 -12.29 4.07 6.96
N THR A 370 -11.00 4.18 7.28
CA THR A 370 -10.07 3.03 7.30
C THR A 370 -10.39 2.10 8.46
N TYR A 371 -10.72 2.62 9.65
CA TYR A 371 -11.10 1.77 10.79
C TYR A 371 -12.39 0.98 10.50
N ALA A 372 -13.42 1.64 9.95
CA ALA A 372 -14.68 0.99 9.61
C ALA A 372 -14.51 -0.06 8.47
N LEU A 373 -13.74 0.26 7.42
CA LEU A 373 -13.39 -0.69 6.37
C LEU A 373 -12.57 -1.88 6.93
N ARG A 374 -11.59 -1.61 7.80
CA ARG A 374 -10.74 -2.64 8.42
C ARG A 374 -11.54 -3.60 9.29
N GLU A 375 -12.56 -3.13 9.98
CA GLU A 375 -13.49 -3.97 10.74
C GLU A 375 -14.34 -4.87 9.81
N ARG A 376 -14.88 -4.31 8.71
CA ARG A 376 -15.61 -5.08 7.69
C ARG A 376 -14.74 -6.14 6.99
N LEU A 377 -13.44 -5.87 6.81
CA LEU A 377 -12.46 -6.81 6.26
C LEU A 377 -12.07 -7.89 7.28
N ALA A 378 -11.86 -7.52 8.55
CA ALA A 378 -11.58 -8.46 9.64
C ALA A 378 -12.72 -9.47 9.83
N ARG A 379 -13.99 -9.04 9.71
CA ARG A 379 -15.17 -9.92 9.68
C ARG A 379 -15.20 -10.90 8.50
N ALA A 380 -14.40 -10.69 7.45
CA ALA A 380 -14.18 -11.60 6.33
C ALA A 380 -12.83 -12.35 6.43
N GLY A 381 -12.14 -12.31 7.57
CA GLY A 381 -10.81 -12.91 7.78
C GLY A 381 -9.65 -12.19 7.08
N ILE A 382 -9.91 -11.05 6.43
CA ILE A 382 -8.94 -10.32 5.62
C ILE A 382 -8.18 -9.31 6.50
N LYS A 383 -6.86 -9.43 6.52
CA LYS A 383 -5.95 -8.50 7.22
C LYS A 383 -4.93 -7.92 6.24
N LEU A 384 -4.99 -6.60 6.06
CA LEU A 384 -4.15 -5.86 5.09
C LEU A 384 -3.24 -4.84 5.78
N GLN A 385 -2.79 -5.13 7.00
CA GLN A 385 -1.84 -4.32 7.74
C GLN A 385 -0.47 -5.01 7.67
N GLY A 386 0.44 -4.40 6.92
CA GLY A 386 1.81 -4.87 6.75
C GLY A 386 2.68 -4.63 7.98
N ARG A 387 3.96 -5.01 7.88
CA ARG A 387 4.97 -4.59 8.86
C ARG A 387 5.25 -3.09 8.71
N PRO A 388 5.77 -2.42 9.75
CA PRO A 388 6.16 -1.01 9.69
C PRO A 388 7.03 -0.68 8.46
N GLY A 389 6.75 0.46 7.85
CA GLY A 389 7.38 0.89 6.61
C GLY A 389 8.68 1.64 6.87
N GLY A 390 9.77 1.18 6.25
CA GLY A 390 11.11 1.75 6.37
C GLY A 390 12.15 0.85 5.72
N TRP A 391 13.44 1.18 5.86
CA TRP A 391 14.51 0.57 5.05
C TRP A 391 14.69 -0.93 5.30
N SER A 392 14.51 -1.42 6.53
CA SER A 392 14.59 -2.86 6.82
C SER A 392 13.48 -3.65 6.11
N GLU A 393 12.31 -3.02 5.93
CA GLU A 393 11.16 -3.63 5.28
C GLU A 393 11.27 -3.55 3.75
N VAL A 394 11.80 -2.44 3.19
CA VAL A 394 12.16 -2.37 1.76
C VAL A 394 13.12 -3.50 1.40
N TYR A 395 14.19 -3.68 2.20
CA TYR A 395 15.15 -4.77 1.99
C TYR A 395 14.49 -6.16 2.06
N ARG A 396 13.59 -6.40 3.02
CA ARG A 396 12.86 -7.67 3.13
C ARG A 396 12.01 -7.91 1.89
N VAL A 397 11.17 -6.94 1.51
CA VAL A 397 10.28 -7.05 0.35
C VAL A 397 11.11 -7.27 -0.92
N TYR A 398 12.18 -6.48 -1.14
CA TYR A 398 13.02 -6.58 -2.33
C TYR A 398 13.68 -7.97 -2.53
N ARG A 399 14.01 -8.67 -1.44
CA ARG A 399 14.55 -10.05 -1.49
C ARG A 399 13.49 -11.14 -1.59
N GLN A 400 12.28 -10.91 -1.06
CA GLN A 400 11.21 -11.91 -1.12
C GLN A 400 10.34 -11.78 -2.40
N CYS A 401 10.30 -10.60 -3.02
CA CYS A 401 9.54 -10.31 -4.23
C CYS A 401 10.46 -10.27 -5.45
N ARG A 402 10.81 -11.44 -6.01
CA ARG A 402 11.73 -11.55 -7.16
C ARG A 402 10.99 -11.78 -8.46
N PHE A 403 10.06 -12.74 -8.48
CA PHE A 403 9.25 -13.08 -9.67
C PHE A 403 7.89 -13.67 -9.28
N VAL A 404 7.01 -13.84 -10.26
CA VAL A 404 5.79 -14.67 -10.16
C VAL A 404 5.78 -15.73 -11.27
N GLU A 405 4.99 -16.77 -11.12
CA GLU A 405 4.91 -17.82 -12.15
C GLU A 405 4.20 -17.37 -13.43
N ASP A 406 4.57 -17.97 -14.56
CA ASP A 406 3.92 -17.76 -15.85
C ASP A 406 2.49 -18.35 -15.92
N GLU A 407 2.17 -19.27 -15.02
CA GLU A 407 0.88 -19.98 -14.92
C GLU A 407 0.03 -19.54 -13.71
N GLY A 408 -1.17 -20.12 -13.57
CA GLY A 408 -2.14 -19.83 -12.50
C GLY A 408 -2.95 -18.54 -12.70
N ASN A 409 -4.19 -18.48 -12.19
CA ASN A 409 -5.03 -17.27 -12.32
C ASN A 409 -4.78 -16.22 -11.22
N VAL A 410 -4.40 -16.67 -10.02
CA VAL A 410 -3.93 -15.84 -8.91
C VAL A 410 -2.50 -16.28 -8.59
N VAL A 411 -1.56 -15.35 -8.54
CA VAL A 411 -0.14 -15.63 -8.26
C VAL A 411 0.40 -14.77 -7.12
N PHE A 412 1.37 -15.33 -6.41
CA PHE A 412 2.12 -14.67 -5.34
C PHE A 412 3.60 -14.63 -5.70
N TYR A 413 4.32 -13.71 -5.07
CA TYR A 413 5.75 -13.56 -5.28
C TYR A 413 6.54 -14.78 -4.77
N LYS A 414 7.36 -15.36 -5.65
CA LYS A 414 8.48 -16.23 -5.28
C LYS A 414 9.72 -15.39 -5.02
N ASN A 415 10.51 -15.83 -4.04
CA ASN A 415 11.82 -15.30 -3.70
C ASN A 415 12.91 -15.92 -4.60
N ALA A 416 14.19 -15.56 -4.37
CA ALA A 416 15.30 -16.05 -5.20
C ALA A 416 15.59 -17.56 -5.09
N GLN A 417 14.94 -18.26 -4.16
CA GLN A 417 15.04 -19.71 -3.96
C GLN A 417 13.89 -20.47 -4.63
N GLY A 418 12.98 -19.79 -5.34
CA GLY A 418 11.75 -20.39 -5.89
C GLY A 418 10.62 -20.58 -4.88
N LEU A 419 10.79 -20.10 -3.64
CA LEU A 419 9.81 -20.26 -2.56
C LEU A 419 8.92 -19.04 -2.40
N ALA A 420 7.62 -19.24 -2.20
CA ALA A 420 6.66 -18.16 -1.94
C ALA A 420 6.17 -18.19 -0.48
N ALA A 421 5.98 -17.01 0.12
CA ALA A 421 5.51 -16.92 1.51
C ALA A 421 4.02 -17.27 1.67
N SER A 422 3.24 -17.14 0.59
CA SER A 422 1.78 -17.20 0.60
C SER A 422 1.22 -17.98 -0.59
N ARG A 423 0.01 -18.51 -0.40
CA ARG A 423 -0.78 -19.23 -1.41
C ARG A 423 -2.25 -18.75 -1.38
N PRO A 424 -3.00 -18.83 -2.48
CA PRO A 424 -4.41 -18.45 -2.48
C PRO A 424 -5.25 -19.42 -1.65
N LEU A 425 -6.21 -18.87 -0.90
CA LEU A 425 -7.34 -19.58 -0.33
C LEU A 425 -8.60 -19.01 -0.96
N MET A 426 -9.24 -19.78 -1.84
CA MET A 426 -10.52 -19.42 -2.42
C MET A 426 -11.64 -19.69 -1.39
N PRO A 427 -12.65 -18.82 -1.25
CA PRO A 427 -13.84 -19.11 -0.46
C PRO A 427 -14.59 -20.34 -0.98
N GLU A 428 -15.13 -21.16 -0.08
CA GLU A 428 -15.98 -22.30 -0.46
C GLU A 428 -17.23 -21.81 -1.19
N GLY A 429 -17.52 -22.40 -2.36
CA GLY A 429 -18.62 -22.00 -3.23
C GLY A 429 -18.38 -20.74 -4.09
N GLY A 430 -17.22 -20.09 -4.00
CA GLY A 430 -16.92 -18.87 -4.75
C GLY A 430 -16.85 -19.07 -6.26
N THR A 431 -17.93 -18.74 -6.97
CA THR A 431 -17.92 -18.57 -8.43
C THR A 431 -17.12 -17.32 -8.80
N ILE A 432 -16.62 -17.27 -10.04
CA ILE A 432 -16.05 -16.03 -10.57
C ILE A 432 -17.23 -15.14 -10.97
N SER A 433 -17.66 -14.26 -10.05
CA SER A 433 -18.70 -13.26 -10.31
C SER A 433 -18.21 -12.23 -11.33
N ASP A 434 -18.59 -12.42 -12.60
CA ASP A 434 -18.34 -11.47 -13.68
C ASP A 434 -19.38 -10.34 -13.67
N SER A 435 -18.98 -9.16 -14.17
CA SER A 435 -19.82 -8.00 -14.46
C SER A 435 -20.73 -7.51 -13.31
N GLY A 436 -20.22 -6.60 -12.48
CA GLY A 436 -21.01 -5.87 -11.49
C GLY A 436 -21.97 -4.82 -12.07
N VAL A 437 -23.01 -5.25 -12.81
CA VAL A 437 -24.29 -4.53 -13.00
C VAL A 437 -25.40 -5.58 -13.16
N GLU A 438 -26.23 -5.76 -12.14
CA GLU A 438 -27.50 -6.47 -12.31
C GLU A 438 -28.47 -5.59 -13.10
N VAL A 439 -28.93 -6.09 -14.25
CA VAL A 439 -30.04 -5.49 -15.02
C VAL A 439 -31.18 -6.49 -15.01
N ASP A 440 -32.23 -6.19 -14.23
CA ASP A 440 -33.43 -7.02 -14.14
C ASP A 440 -33.97 -7.36 -15.54
N THR A 441 -34.00 -8.64 -15.87
CA THR A 441 -34.69 -9.17 -17.04
C THR A 441 -35.54 -10.37 -16.62
N PRO A 442 -36.83 -10.45 -17.02
CA PRO A 442 -37.77 -11.33 -16.32
C PRO A 442 -37.57 -12.81 -16.66
N THR A 443 -37.58 -13.64 -15.63
CA THR A 443 -37.52 -15.11 -15.74
C THR A 443 -38.64 -15.64 -16.64
N LYS A 444 -38.30 -16.42 -17.67
CA LYS A 444 -39.26 -17.25 -18.39
C LYS A 444 -39.04 -18.73 -18.07
N VAL A 445 -40.14 -19.42 -17.83
CA VAL A 445 -40.20 -20.84 -17.48
C VAL A 445 -39.93 -21.71 -18.71
N THR A 446 -39.27 -22.84 -18.51
CA THR A 446 -38.94 -23.86 -19.52
C THR A 446 -40.16 -24.70 -19.94
N GLY A 447 -40.27 -25.05 -21.22
CA GLY A 447 -41.24 -26.05 -21.67
C GLY A 447 -41.21 -26.40 -23.17
N MET A 448 -40.79 -27.63 -23.48
CA MET A 448 -41.14 -28.51 -24.62
C MET A 448 -41.03 -28.04 -26.09
N ASP A 449 -40.11 -28.71 -26.79
CA ASP A 449 -40.24 -29.50 -28.04
C ASP A 449 -40.69 -28.94 -29.42
N ASP A 450 -39.94 -29.46 -30.42
CA ASP A 450 -40.31 -29.94 -31.76
C ASP A 450 -40.55 -29.04 -33.00
N THR A 451 -39.64 -29.27 -33.97
CA THR A 451 -39.83 -29.44 -35.44
C THR A 451 -39.98 -28.24 -36.41
N ASP A 452 -39.14 -28.33 -37.45
CA ASP A 452 -39.42 -28.19 -38.89
C ASP A 452 -39.77 -26.83 -39.55
N ASP A 453 -38.73 -26.30 -40.22
CA ASP A 453 -38.64 -26.14 -41.69
C ASP A 453 -39.06 -24.85 -42.44
N MET A 454 -38.31 -24.63 -43.53
CA MET A 454 -38.60 -23.87 -44.77
C MET A 454 -39.14 -22.41 -44.79
N HIS A 455 -38.19 -21.52 -45.15
CA HIS A 455 -38.20 -20.67 -46.36
C HIS A 455 -39.12 -19.42 -46.56
N PHE A 456 -38.56 -18.54 -47.42
CA PHE A 456 -39.20 -17.55 -48.31
C PHE A 456 -39.67 -16.16 -47.80
N SER A 457 -38.76 -15.19 -48.02
CA SER A 457 -39.02 -14.00 -48.87
C SER A 457 -39.90 -12.83 -48.36
N SER A 458 -39.21 -11.70 -48.19
CA SER A 458 -39.67 -10.30 -48.38
C SER A 458 -40.23 -10.06 -49.83
N PRO A 459 -40.69 -8.86 -50.30
CA PRO A 459 -40.39 -7.50 -49.80
C PRO A 459 -41.41 -6.33 -50.10
N LYS A 460 -40.97 -5.05 -49.91
CA LYS A 460 -41.47 -3.79 -50.56
C LYS A 460 -42.90 -3.32 -50.12
N LEU A 461 -43.42 -2.10 -50.34
CA LEU A 461 -43.03 -0.72 -50.80
C LEU A 461 -44.12 0.28 -50.26
N HIS A 462 -44.13 1.64 -50.35
CA HIS A 462 -43.22 2.73 -50.77
C HIS A 462 -43.71 4.11 -50.23
N ARG A 463 -42.80 5.09 -50.02
CA ARG A 463 -43.01 6.57 -50.10
C ARG A 463 -44.04 7.27 -49.16
N SER A 464 -44.07 8.60 -49.00
CA SER A 464 -43.01 9.66 -48.92
C SER A 464 -43.62 11.06 -48.71
N LYS A 465 -42.87 12.00 -48.09
CA LYS A 465 -43.14 13.46 -47.99
C LYS A 465 -44.30 13.82 -47.02
N SER A 466 -44.37 15.01 -46.39
CA SER A 466 -43.53 16.24 -46.43
C SER A 466 -43.54 16.98 -45.08
N ASN A 467 -42.65 17.98 -44.94
CA ASN A 467 -42.58 19.07 -43.93
C ASN A 467 -43.94 19.44 -43.29
N SER A 468 -44.03 19.79 -42.00
CA SER A 468 -43.33 20.95 -41.41
C SER A 468 -43.47 21.08 -39.88
N SER A 469 -42.46 21.73 -39.26
CA SER A 469 -42.48 22.62 -38.06
C SER A 469 -43.31 22.35 -36.78
N LEU A 470 -42.64 22.61 -35.64
CA LEU A 470 -43.11 23.09 -34.32
C LEU A 470 -43.39 22.10 -33.16
N SER A 471 -42.99 22.59 -31.97
CA SER A 471 -43.26 22.20 -30.57
C SER A 471 -44.31 21.09 -30.30
N SER A 472 -44.02 19.95 -29.66
CA SER A 472 -43.33 19.63 -28.38
C SER A 472 -44.24 19.51 -27.14
N GLN A 473 -44.11 18.36 -26.46
CA GLN A 473 -44.63 17.97 -25.13
C GLN A 473 -46.09 17.45 -25.00
N ARG A 474 -46.17 16.22 -24.47
CA ARG A 474 -47.23 15.63 -23.62
C ARG A 474 -48.63 15.38 -24.24
N SER A 475 -49.43 14.43 -23.74
CA SER A 475 -49.15 13.07 -23.21
C SER A 475 -50.47 12.33 -22.94
N ALA A 476 -50.59 11.08 -23.41
CA ALA A 476 -51.57 10.06 -23.01
C ALA A 476 -53.08 10.36 -23.16
N GLY A 477 -53.85 9.34 -23.57
CA GLY A 477 -55.31 9.37 -23.52
C GLY A 477 -55.97 8.11 -24.08
N ARG A 478 -57.00 7.64 -23.37
CA ARG A 478 -57.95 6.54 -23.68
C ARG A 478 -57.47 5.09 -23.49
N SER A 479 -58.35 4.16 -23.06
CA SER A 479 -59.74 4.34 -22.55
C SER A 479 -60.22 3.19 -21.68
N GLU A 480 -61.31 3.46 -20.95
CA GLU A 480 -62.05 2.57 -20.07
C GLU A 480 -62.46 1.21 -20.69
N HIS A 481 -62.51 0.17 -19.86
CA HIS A 481 -63.76 -0.48 -19.44
C HIS A 481 -63.53 -1.24 -18.12
N GLY A 482 -64.59 -1.52 -17.36
CA GLY A 482 -64.52 -2.24 -16.09
C GLY A 482 -65.89 -2.75 -15.62
N GLU A 483 -65.88 -3.61 -14.59
CA GLU A 483 -67.05 -4.15 -13.88
C GLU A 483 -66.75 -4.20 -12.36
N ASP A 484 -67.78 -4.30 -11.52
CA ASP A 484 -67.75 -3.77 -10.14
C ASP A 484 -67.81 -4.81 -8.99
N HIS A 485 -67.11 -4.45 -7.90
CA HIS A 485 -67.43 -4.74 -6.48
C HIS A 485 -67.31 -6.21 -5.98
N PRO A 486 -67.25 -6.46 -4.64
CA PRO A 486 -67.42 -5.55 -3.49
C PRO A 486 -66.20 -5.39 -2.56
N VAL A 487 -66.37 -4.58 -1.51
CA VAL A 487 -65.38 -4.27 -0.47
C VAL A 487 -65.59 -5.14 0.78
N GLU A 488 -64.51 -5.64 1.39
CA GLU A 488 -64.49 -6.16 2.76
C GLU A 488 -63.64 -5.22 3.65
N ALA A 489 -64.17 -4.81 4.81
CA ALA A 489 -63.51 -3.88 5.72
C ALA A 489 -62.77 -4.62 6.85
N LYS A 490 -61.58 -4.14 7.23
CA LYS A 490 -60.81 -4.58 8.40
C LYS A 490 -60.25 -3.37 9.17
N GLU A 491 -60.10 -3.56 10.48
CA GLU A 491 -59.81 -2.51 11.46
C GLU A 491 -58.39 -1.90 11.28
N PRO A 492 -58.17 -0.63 11.68
CA PRO A 492 -56.89 0.05 11.50
C PRO A 492 -55.80 -0.50 12.44
N LEU A 493 -54.58 -0.67 11.92
CA LEU A 493 -53.41 -1.22 12.61
C LEU A 493 -52.91 -0.43 13.86
N ILE A 494 -53.51 0.73 14.15
CA ILE A 494 -52.96 1.77 15.03
C ILE A 494 -52.82 1.29 16.49
N GLU A 495 -53.75 0.47 17.01
CA GLU A 495 -53.64 -0.05 18.39
C GLU A 495 -52.57 -1.14 18.56
N ARG A 496 -52.12 -1.80 17.49
CA ARG A 496 -51.02 -2.80 17.57
C ARG A 496 -49.63 -2.16 17.57
N GLU A 497 -49.46 -1.01 16.93
CA GLU A 497 -48.17 -0.30 16.91
C GLU A 497 -47.94 0.51 18.19
N ALA A 498 -49.00 1.06 18.80
CA ALA A 498 -48.92 1.72 20.10
C ALA A 498 -48.43 0.76 21.20
N LYS A 499 -49.07 -0.40 21.35
CA LYS A 499 -48.75 -1.35 22.42
C LYS A 499 -47.34 -1.95 22.30
N LYS A 500 -46.85 -2.11 21.08
CA LYS A 500 -45.50 -2.61 20.81
C LYS A 500 -44.41 -1.58 21.16
N LYS A 501 -44.74 -0.29 21.21
CA LYS A 501 -43.81 0.75 21.69
C LYS A 501 -43.69 0.77 23.22
N GLU A 502 -44.78 0.59 23.96
CA GLU A 502 -44.70 0.46 25.43
C GLU A 502 -43.81 -0.74 25.82
N GLU A 503 -43.97 -1.89 25.16
CA GLU A 503 -43.13 -3.07 25.38
C GLU A 503 -41.65 -2.86 24.94
N GLU A 504 -41.39 -2.04 23.92
CA GLU A 504 -40.02 -1.71 23.48
C GLU A 504 -39.34 -0.62 24.34
N GLU A 505 -40.10 0.29 24.96
CA GLU A 505 -39.58 1.30 25.89
C GLU A 505 -39.31 0.71 27.29
N GLU A 506 -40.20 -0.12 27.87
CA GLU A 506 -39.93 -0.85 29.12
C GLU A 506 -38.69 -1.77 29.00
N MET A 507 -38.51 -2.42 27.85
CA MET A 507 -37.33 -3.25 27.58
C MET A 507 -36.04 -2.42 27.43
N SER A 508 -36.13 -1.13 27.11
CA SER A 508 -34.96 -0.24 26.99
C SER A 508 -34.44 0.23 28.35
N GLU A 509 -35.32 0.58 29.29
CA GLU A 509 -34.93 0.94 30.66
C GLU A 509 -34.33 -0.25 31.44
N TRP A 510 -34.57 -1.49 31.02
CA TRP A 510 -33.99 -2.70 31.63
C TRP A 510 -32.56 -3.03 31.15
N ILE A 511 -32.04 -2.34 30.12
CA ILE A 511 -30.77 -2.70 29.46
C ILE A 511 -29.65 -1.66 29.72
N GLU A 512 -29.95 -0.42 30.09
CA GLU A 512 -28.95 0.53 30.62
C GLU A 512 -28.54 0.20 32.08
N GLY A 513 -27.98 -1.00 32.30
CA GLY A 513 -27.77 -1.49 33.68
C GLY A 513 -26.80 -2.64 33.95
N GLN A 514 -26.05 -3.21 32.99
CA GLN A 514 -25.01 -4.21 33.30
C GLN A 514 -23.98 -4.48 32.19
N ASP A 515 -22.68 -4.40 32.53
CA ASP A 515 -21.56 -4.85 31.70
C ASP A 515 -21.40 -6.38 31.75
N VAL A 516 -21.78 -7.09 30.68
CA VAL A 516 -21.42 -8.51 30.49
C VAL A 516 -21.10 -8.81 29.02
N VAL A 517 -19.93 -9.40 28.75
CA VAL A 517 -19.55 -9.94 27.43
C VAL A 517 -19.93 -11.42 27.35
N ILE A 518 -20.59 -11.83 26.26
CA ILE A 518 -20.94 -13.23 26.00
C ILE A 518 -20.27 -13.69 24.69
N GLU A 519 -19.29 -14.60 24.79
CA GLU A 519 -18.69 -15.29 23.64
C GLU A 519 -19.36 -16.67 23.46
N ARG A 520 -20.08 -16.88 22.34
CA ARG A 520 -20.60 -18.21 21.98
C ARG A 520 -19.52 -19.04 21.29
N LYS A 521 -19.05 -20.10 21.95
CA LYS A 521 -18.35 -21.23 21.30
C LYS A 521 -19.32 -22.39 21.06
N SER A 522 -19.33 -22.92 19.84
CA SER A 522 -20.10 -24.12 19.48
C SER A 522 -19.36 -25.37 19.94
N GLY A 523 -19.89 -26.04 20.97
CA GLY A 523 -19.40 -27.31 21.50
C GLY A 523 -20.46 -28.41 21.39
N VAL A 524 -20.01 -29.66 21.24
CA VAL A 524 -20.87 -30.86 21.21
C VAL A 524 -21.27 -31.25 22.64
N PRO A 525 -22.49 -31.79 22.90
CA PRO A 525 -22.89 -32.17 24.26
C PRO A 525 -22.04 -33.34 24.79
N GLY A 526 -21.45 -33.21 25.99
CA GLY A 526 -20.73 -34.34 26.61
C GLY A 526 -19.96 -34.11 27.91
N GLU A 527 -19.46 -32.90 28.21
CA GLU A 527 -18.54 -32.67 29.35
C GLU A 527 -18.94 -31.49 30.24
N ASP A 528 -18.62 -31.59 31.54
CA ASP A 528 -18.94 -30.59 32.57
C ASP A 528 -18.06 -29.33 32.45
N VAL A 529 -18.68 -28.15 32.44
CA VAL A 529 -17.99 -26.86 32.43
C VAL A 529 -18.04 -26.23 33.82
N GLN A 530 -16.87 -26.09 34.46
CA GLN A 530 -16.75 -25.23 35.65
C GLN A 530 -16.68 -23.76 35.25
N VAL A 531 -17.41 -22.91 35.98
CA VAL A 531 -17.49 -21.47 35.74
C VAL A 531 -16.64 -20.74 36.77
N GLU A 532 -15.57 -20.08 36.33
CA GLU A 532 -14.77 -19.19 37.17
C GLU A 532 -15.07 -17.72 36.82
N VAL A 533 -15.33 -16.90 37.86
CA VAL A 533 -15.72 -15.49 37.72
C VAL A 533 -14.70 -14.61 38.44
N LEU A 534 -14.01 -13.75 37.71
CA LEU A 534 -13.19 -12.68 38.28
C LEU A 534 -13.57 -11.31 37.71
N ARG A 535 -13.62 -10.31 38.59
CA ARG A 535 -14.27 -9.01 38.36
C ARG A 535 -13.28 -7.97 37.84
N GLY A 536 -13.74 -7.15 36.90
CA GLY A 536 -13.20 -5.81 36.74
C GLY A 536 -13.68 -4.89 37.87
N ALA A 537 -12.84 -3.95 38.29
CA ALA A 537 -13.22 -2.87 39.18
C ALA A 537 -12.38 -1.63 38.85
N ALA A 538 -13.04 -0.58 38.36
CA ALA A 538 -12.44 0.74 38.16
C ALA A 538 -13.22 1.76 38.98
N ALA A 539 -12.51 2.54 39.81
CA ALA A 539 -13.06 3.70 40.50
C ALA A 539 -11.94 4.71 40.73
N ASN A 540 -12.18 5.96 40.36
CA ASN A 540 -11.35 7.08 40.80
C ASN A 540 -11.58 7.32 42.30
N LEU A 541 -10.55 7.80 43.01
CA LEU A 541 -10.72 8.90 43.98
C LEU A 541 -9.36 9.54 44.32
N ASP A 542 -9.43 10.66 45.04
CA ASP A 542 -8.32 11.56 45.29
C ASP A 542 -7.30 11.02 46.33
N GLY A 543 -6.12 11.62 46.37
CA GLY A 543 -4.93 11.00 46.97
C GLY A 543 -4.81 11.09 48.49
N GLN A 544 -4.18 10.06 49.08
CA GLN A 544 -3.38 10.18 50.30
C GLN A 544 -2.29 9.10 50.36
N HIS A 545 -1.21 9.35 51.11
CA HIS A 545 -0.08 8.43 51.23
C HIS A 545 -0.44 7.20 52.07
N HIS A 546 -0.16 6.00 51.55
CA HIS A 546 0.17 4.85 52.41
C HIS A 546 1.22 3.94 51.75
N LEU A 547 2.33 3.71 52.46
CA LEU A 547 3.37 2.77 52.06
C LEU A 547 2.94 1.35 52.46
N VAL A 548 2.79 0.45 51.48
CA VAL A 548 2.72 -0.99 51.73
C VAL A 548 4.12 -1.58 51.53
N ALA A 549 4.68 -2.17 52.59
CA ALA A 549 6.00 -2.79 52.52
C ALA A 549 5.96 -4.05 51.64
N GLU A 550 6.88 -4.15 50.68
CA GLU A 550 6.99 -5.32 49.81
C GLU A 550 7.43 -6.55 50.63
N ASN A 551 6.69 -7.66 50.47
CA ASN A 551 6.95 -8.89 51.20
C ASN A 551 8.35 -9.44 50.87
N GLU A 552 9.13 -9.76 51.91
CA GLU A 552 10.49 -10.32 51.82
C GLU A 552 10.58 -11.57 50.94
N GLU A 553 9.54 -12.41 50.87
CA GLU A 553 9.50 -13.56 49.96
C GLU A 553 9.48 -13.14 48.48
N VAL A 554 8.69 -12.11 48.14
CA VAL A 554 8.62 -11.55 46.77
C VAL A 554 9.96 -10.93 46.38
N LYS A 555 10.59 -10.23 47.33
CA LYS A 555 11.90 -9.60 47.15
C LYS A 555 13.00 -10.64 46.90
N LYS A 556 13.03 -11.71 47.71
CA LYS A 556 13.92 -12.88 47.52
C LYS A 556 13.65 -13.61 46.20
N ALA A 557 12.39 -13.75 45.79
CA ALA A 557 12.03 -14.37 44.51
C ALA A 557 12.55 -13.55 43.31
N LYS A 558 12.33 -12.22 43.32
CA LYS A 558 12.85 -11.29 42.31
C LYS A 558 14.39 -11.34 42.25
N GLU A 559 15.09 -11.39 43.38
CA GLU A 559 16.55 -11.46 43.38
C GLU A 559 17.10 -12.81 42.88
N ARG A 560 16.44 -13.94 43.22
CA ARG A 560 16.79 -15.25 42.64
C ARG A 560 16.63 -15.26 41.12
N MET A 561 15.53 -14.71 40.60
CA MET A 561 15.30 -14.58 39.15
C MET A 561 16.36 -13.70 38.49
N ARG A 562 16.72 -12.56 39.11
CA ARG A 562 17.75 -11.64 38.60
C ARG A 562 19.16 -12.26 38.59
N LYS A 563 19.52 -13.06 39.59
CA LYS A 563 20.81 -13.79 39.59
C LYS A 563 20.85 -14.84 38.48
N ARG A 564 19.82 -15.69 38.39
CA ARG A 564 19.73 -16.74 37.36
C ARG A 564 19.80 -16.16 35.95
N GLY A 565 19.12 -15.04 35.67
CA GLY A 565 19.20 -14.37 34.38
C GLY A 565 20.62 -13.90 34.02
N LYS A 566 21.39 -13.36 34.99
CA LYS A 566 22.80 -13.00 34.77
C LYS A 566 23.70 -14.23 34.58
N GLU A 567 23.43 -15.32 35.29
CA GLU A 567 24.17 -16.58 35.16
C GLU A 567 23.92 -17.26 33.79
N GLU A 568 22.73 -17.11 33.21
CA GLU A 568 22.43 -17.53 31.83
C GLU A 568 23.09 -16.57 30.80
N GLU A 569 23.01 -15.24 31.00
CA GLU A 569 23.63 -14.21 30.14
C GLU A 569 25.17 -14.33 30.08
N GLU A 570 25.84 -14.43 31.23
CA GLU A 570 27.31 -14.54 31.32
C GLU A 570 27.81 -15.87 30.71
N ARG A 571 27.00 -16.94 30.80
CA ARG A 571 27.29 -18.25 30.18
C ARG A 571 27.11 -18.22 28.66
N GLU A 572 26.11 -17.51 28.15
CA GLU A 572 25.88 -17.36 26.70
C GLU A 572 26.97 -16.48 26.07
N VAL A 573 27.28 -15.33 26.67
CA VAL A 573 28.35 -14.42 26.22
C VAL A 573 29.72 -15.12 26.26
N GLY A 574 30.04 -15.84 27.34
CA GLY A 574 31.29 -16.63 27.42
C GLY A 574 31.38 -17.71 26.33
N GLY A 575 30.26 -18.39 26.06
CA GLY A 575 30.16 -19.39 24.98
C GLY A 575 30.32 -18.79 23.58
N VAL A 576 29.87 -17.56 23.33
CA VAL A 576 30.12 -16.83 22.07
C VAL A 576 31.60 -16.43 21.95
N PHE A 577 32.19 -15.87 23.01
CA PHE A 577 33.56 -15.37 22.98
C PHE A 577 34.59 -16.51 22.78
N GLY A 578 34.39 -17.67 23.42
CA GLY A 578 35.25 -18.84 23.22
C GLY A 578 35.31 -19.31 21.77
N ARG A 579 34.14 -19.44 21.12
CA ARG A 579 34.04 -19.86 19.71
C ARG A 579 34.71 -18.87 18.74
N CYS A 580 34.68 -17.57 19.05
CA CYS A 580 35.42 -16.58 18.26
C CYS A 580 36.95 -16.72 18.39
N MET A 581 37.46 -17.10 19.57
CA MET A 581 38.91 -17.29 19.78
C MET A 581 39.44 -18.55 19.09
N GLU A 582 38.70 -19.66 19.12
CA GLU A 582 39.07 -20.89 18.39
C GLU A 582 39.11 -20.66 16.87
N ALA A 583 38.13 -19.93 16.33
CA ALA A 583 38.08 -19.56 14.91
C ALA A 583 39.26 -18.69 14.46
N LEU A 584 39.77 -17.81 15.35
CA LEU A 584 40.95 -16.97 15.06
C LEU A 584 42.27 -17.73 15.13
N GLN A 585 42.38 -18.78 15.96
CA GLN A 585 43.58 -19.61 16.02
C GLN A 585 43.72 -20.54 14.80
N HIS A 586 42.60 -21.04 14.26
CA HIS A 586 42.63 -21.97 13.12
C HIS A 586 43.04 -21.36 11.77
N HIS A 587 43.04 -20.03 11.61
CA HIS A 587 43.46 -19.36 10.37
C HIS A 587 44.92 -18.84 10.38
N GLY A 588 45.69 -19.10 11.44
CA GLY A 588 47.04 -18.54 11.61
C GLY A 588 48.19 -19.19 10.81
N HIS A 589 48.01 -20.38 10.24
CA HIS A 589 49.09 -21.15 9.60
C HIS A 589 48.66 -21.77 8.26
N GLY A 590 49.09 -21.17 7.14
CA GLY A 590 48.80 -21.74 5.82
C GLY A 590 49.11 -20.86 4.60
N HIS A 591 50.36 -20.39 4.44
CA HIS A 591 51.12 -20.42 3.16
C HIS A 591 52.38 -19.52 3.21
N ALA A 592 53.55 -20.14 3.02
CA ALA A 592 54.81 -19.50 2.64
C ALA A 592 55.65 -20.52 1.85
N SER A 593 56.46 -20.07 0.88
CA SER A 593 57.15 -20.87 -0.16
C SER A 593 56.19 -21.67 -1.07
N ASN A 594 56.19 -21.56 -2.40
CA ASN A 594 57.32 -21.65 -3.33
C ASN A 594 56.98 -20.97 -4.68
N ALA A 595 57.85 -20.09 -5.19
CA ALA A 595 57.96 -19.77 -6.61
C ALA A 595 59.30 -19.08 -6.86
N GLY A 596 60.17 -19.69 -7.67
CA GLY A 596 61.46 -19.13 -8.08
C GLY A 596 61.87 -19.66 -9.44
N ALA A 597 62.79 -18.93 -10.10
CA ALA A 597 63.34 -19.17 -11.44
C ALA A 597 62.39 -18.98 -12.64
N GLY A 598 62.58 -17.84 -13.33
CA GLY A 598 63.23 -17.88 -14.64
C GLY A 598 62.38 -17.65 -15.91
N ALA A 599 62.40 -16.42 -16.42
CA ALA A 599 62.46 -16.08 -17.85
C ALA A 599 62.93 -14.61 -18.02
N ASP A 600 63.64 -14.29 -19.09
CA ASP A 600 64.34 -13.01 -19.30
C ASP A 600 63.74 -12.12 -20.40
N ALA A 601 64.21 -10.86 -20.39
CA ALA A 601 64.44 -9.95 -21.53
C ALA A 601 63.29 -9.09 -22.12
N ASP A 602 63.68 -7.82 -22.38
CA ASP A 602 63.11 -6.75 -23.23
C ASP A 602 61.64 -6.31 -23.04
N GLY A 603 61.27 -5.05 -23.36
CA GLY A 603 62.06 -3.97 -23.96
C GLY A 603 61.45 -2.58 -23.77
N GLN A 604 62.15 -1.55 -24.25
CA GLN A 604 61.84 -0.13 -24.04
C GLN A 604 60.67 0.41 -24.91
N ARG A 605 59.95 1.40 -24.35
CA ARG A 605 59.18 2.48 -25.06
C ARG A 605 57.94 2.03 -25.87
N ASP A 606 57.01 2.93 -26.23
CA ASP A 606 56.89 4.39 -25.97
C ASP A 606 55.74 4.72 -25.00
#